data_AF-A0A4Y7SX04-F1
#
_entry.id   AF-A0A4Y7SX04-F1
#
_cell.length_a   1.000
_cell.length_b   1.000
_cell.length_c   1.000
_cell.angle_alpha   90.00
_cell.angle_beta   90.00
_cell.angle_gamma   90.00
#
_symmetry.space_group_name_H-M   'P 1'
#
loop_
_entity.id
_entity.type
_entity.pdbx_description
1 polymer ?
#
loop_
_entity_poly.entity_id
_entity_poly.type
_entity_poly.pdbx_seq_one_letter_code
_entity_poly.pdbx_strand_id
1 'polypeptide(L)'
;MSWTVFRCDNPDFRVRSVPDDITFGVKRSAMERSEAFRELLTIRLPSGDSSEAEVDPIVDLHEPADVLAILLRILHDPPRPPEEIPSSELDSYVKKYDEATVIPLPLLELVVLQLVDKYLLDESITEVLQQHLLAHAPSNGLRVYAFAVTNNMPKMASKASQYVEPMAKYTFQEIKCIPTVKAYHDLVRLQDFRVQALRDLLLKEDVFPHGYGACQPHAQSTPTTWDTKRRALLARIETGNDIAWEMSSLVETLSDCKTCQKACVAAVDMLAYKCRRIPKTLEKLPTGYLE
;
A
#
# COMPACT_ATOMS: atom_id res chain seq x y z
N MET A 1 14.54 -16.16 2.72
CA MET A 1 15.69 -15.77 3.59
C MET A 1 15.33 -16.08 5.05
N SER A 2 16.25 -16.60 5.86
CA SER A 2 16.00 -16.86 7.29
C SER A 2 16.26 -15.60 8.10
N TRP A 3 15.21 -14.95 8.60
CA TRP A 3 15.27 -13.69 9.36
C TRP A 3 15.88 -13.82 10.75
N THR A 4 15.84 -15.02 11.33
CA THR A 4 16.21 -15.31 12.71
C THR A 4 17.70 -15.64 12.92
N VAL A 5 18.49 -15.63 11.85
CA VAL A 5 19.93 -15.94 11.93
C VAL A 5 20.72 -14.74 11.44
N PHE A 6 21.57 -14.23 12.32
CA PHE A 6 22.47 -13.12 12.05
C PHE A 6 23.93 -13.55 12.25
N ARG A 7 24.79 -13.20 11.29
CA ARG A 7 26.24 -13.37 11.36
C ARG A 7 26.90 -12.14 10.76
N CYS A 8 27.91 -11.61 11.44
CA CYS A 8 28.66 -10.46 10.98
C CYS A 8 30.11 -10.84 10.74
N ASP A 9 30.63 -10.55 9.55
CA ASP A 9 32.04 -10.71 9.22
C ASP A 9 32.84 -9.52 9.75
N ASN A 10 33.85 -9.79 10.59
CA ASN A 10 34.70 -8.81 11.28
C ASN A 10 33.91 -7.87 12.23
N PRO A 11 33.43 -8.39 13.38
CA PRO A 11 32.76 -7.58 14.39
C PRO A 11 33.76 -6.71 15.17
N ASP A 12 33.38 -5.46 15.45
CA ASP A 12 34.14 -4.48 16.26
C ASP A 12 33.36 -4.06 17.52
N PHE A 13 32.21 -4.67 17.76
CA PHE A 13 31.30 -4.39 18.85
C PHE A 13 30.47 -5.64 19.20
N ARG A 14 29.98 -5.73 20.44
CA ARG A 14 29.21 -6.89 20.92
C ARG A 14 27.90 -6.46 21.57
N VAL A 15 26.83 -7.16 21.21
CA VAL A 15 25.49 -6.95 21.76
C VAL A 15 24.96 -8.28 22.29
N ARG A 16 24.43 -8.29 23.49
CA ARG A 16 23.90 -9.49 24.15
C ARG A 16 22.39 -9.37 24.37
N SER A 17 21.68 -10.43 24.00
CA SER A 17 20.29 -10.64 24.38
C SER A 17 20.24 -11.09 25.84
N VAL A 18 19.62 -10.30 26.71
CA VAL A 18 19.48 -10.61 28.14
C VAL A 18 18.58 -11.84 28.38
N PRO A 19 17.43 -12.01 27.72
CA PRO A 19 16.56 -13.16 27.95
C PRO A 19 17.22 -14.51 27.60
N ASP A 20 18.02 -14.57 26.54
CA ASP A 20 18.57 -15.81 26.00
C ASP A 20 20.08 -15.99 26.26
N ASP A 21 20.73 -14.98 26.85
CA ASP A 21 22.19 -14.90 27.10
C ASP A 21 23.05 -15.13 25.83
N ILE A 22 22.50 -14.81 24.65
CA ILE A 22 23.19 -14.95 23.36
C ILE A 22 23.88 -13.65 23.01
N THR A 23 25.18 -13.72 22.69
CA THR A 23 25.99 -12.58 22.25
C THR A 23 26.20 -12.59 20.74
N PHE A 24 25.91 -11.46 20.10
CA PHE A 24 26.12 -11.20 18.69
C PHE A 24 27.28 -10.24 18.48
N GLY A 25 28.20 -10.59 17.58
CA GLY A 25 29.21 -9.66 17.08
C GLY A 25 28.62 -8.78 15.99
N VAL A 26 28.81 -7.47 16.10
CA VAL A 26 28.22 -6.47 15.20
C VAL A 26 29.27 -5.43 14.78
N LYS A 27 28.89 -4.55 13.84
CA LYS A 27 29.72 -3.45 13.35
C LYS A 27 29.16 -2.14 13.89
N ARG A 28 29.98 -1.36 14.59
CA ARG A 28 29.60 -0.07 15.18
C ARG A 28 29.01 0.87 14.15
N SER A 29 29.63 0.95 12.97
CA SER A 29 29.17 1.78 11.86
C SER A 29 27.76 1.43 11.36
N ALA A 30 27.34 0.18 11.51
CA ALA A 30 25.99 -0.24 11.14
C ALA A 30 24.97 0.07 12.27
N MET A 31 25.40 -0.02 13.54
CA MET A 31 24.58 0.37 14.69
C MET A 31 24.27 1.87 14.70
N GLU A 32 25.14 2.71 14.14
CA GLU A 32 24.93 4.16 14.01
C GLU A 32 23.72 4.56 13.15
N ARG A 33 23.11 3.62 12.41
CA ARG A 33 21.86 3.81 11.65
C ARG A 33 20.59 3.82 12.51
N SER A 34 20.77 3.83 13.82
CA SER A 34 19.74 3.98 14.84
C SER A 34 20.15 5.13 15.73
N GLU A 35 19.24 6.07 15.94
CA GLU A 35 19.49 7.21 16.82
C GLU A 35 19.72 6.75 18.26
N ALA A 36 18.94 5.80 18.74
CA ALA A 36 19.09 5.23 20.09
C ALA A 36 20.49 4.65 20.32
N PHE A 37 21.04 3.92 19.34
CA PHE A 37 22.41 3.41 19.44
C PHE A 37 23.45 4.52 19.27
N ARG A 38 23.22 5.50 18.39
CA ARG A 38 24.12 6.65 18.21
C ARG A 38 24.29 7.44 19.51
N GLU A 39 23.20 7.70 20.22
CA GLU A 39 23.24 8.35 21.54
C GLU A 39 23.98 7.49 22.57
N LEU A 40 23.66 6.20 22.64
CA LEU A 40 24.31 5.26 23.57
C LEU A 40 25.83 5.17 23.34
N LEU A 41 26.25 5.17 22.08
CA LEU A 41 27.66 5.14 21.70
C LEU A 41 28.37 6.48 21.97
N THR A 42 27.66 7.61 21.87
CA THR A 42 28.20 8.94 22.15
C THR A 42 28.37 9.19 23.66
N ILE A 43 27.40 8.75 24.48
CA ILE A 43 27.45 8.88 25.94
C ILE A 43 28.57 8.02 26.55
N ARG A 44 28.96 6.92 25.90
CA ARG A 44 30.03 6.02 26.35
C ARG A 44 31.46 6.49 26.02
N LEU A 45 31.69 7.78 25.79
CA LEU A 45 33.04 8.36 25.76
C LEU A 45 33.45 8.87 27.17
N PRO A 46 34.11 8.07 28.03
CA PRO A 46 34.99 8.65 29.03
C PRO A 46 36.26 9.10 28.31
N SER A 47 36.38 10.39 28.07
CA SER A 47 37.66 11.02 27.81
C SER A 47 38.56 10.82 29.04
N GLY A 48 39.62 10.02 28.90
CA GLY A 48 40.79 10.07 29.76
C GLY A 48 40.95 8.94 30.78
N ASP A 49 42.00 8.17 30.57
CA ASP A 49 42.86 7.51 31.56
C ASP A 49 42.21 6.52 32.55
N SER A 50 42.06 5.27 32.14
CA SER A 50 42.28 4.13 33.04
C SER A 50 42.73 2.90 32.24
N SER A 51 44.00 2.55 32.43
CA SER A 51 44.62 1.32 31.98
C SER A 51 44.04 0.10 32.70
N GLU A 52 43.00 -0.54 32.17
CA GLU A 52 42.61 -1.92 32.50
C GLU A 52 42.10 -2.61 31.24
N ALA A 53 42.47 -3.89 31.07
CA ALA A 53 42.37 -4.67 29.84
C ALA A 53 41.02 -4.53 29.10
N GLU A 54 41.12 -4.24 27.80
CA GLU A 54 40.04 -4.09 26.82
C GLU A 54 39.10 -5.31 26.80
N VAL A 55 38.09 -5.31 27.67
CA VAL A 55 36.88 -6.08 27.44
C VAL A 55 36.00 -5.19 26.59
N ASP A 56 35.90 -5.49 25.28
CA ASP A 56 34.96 -4.82 24.38
C ASP A 56 33.61 -4.67 25.10
N PRO A 57 33.13 -3.44 25.32
CA PRO A 57 31.99 -3.21 26.18
C PRO A 57 30.74 -3.81 25.53
N ILE A 58 30.24 -4.90 26.09
CA ILE A 58 29.02 -5.57 25.64
C ILE A 58 27.82 -4.67 25.98
N VAL A 59 26.91 -4.49 25.02
CA VAL A 59 25.63 -3.84 25.26
C VAL A 59 24.55 -4.88 25.47
N ASP A 60 23.91 -4.82 26.63
CA ASP A 60 22.82 -5.71 27.00
C ASP A 60 21.48 -5.14 26.53
N LEU A 61 20.75 -5.91 25.73
CA LEU A 61 19.41 -5.58 25.24
C LEU A 61 18.40 -6.60 25.75
N HIS A 62 17.22 -6.12 26.14
CA HIS A 62 16.15 -6.96 26.67
C HIS A 62 15.31 -7.67 25.59
N GLU A 63 15.76 -7.61 24.32
CA GLU A 63 15.08 -8.30 23.23
C GLU A 63 15.43 -9.80 23.22
N PRO A 64 14.47 -10.67 22.91
CA PRO A 64 14.75 -12.06 22.53
C PRO A 64 15.77 -12.14 21.39
N ALA A 65 16.54 -13.23 21.35
CA ALA A 65 17.65 -13.39 20.41
C ALA A 65 17.21 -13.40 18.94
N ASP A 66 16.01 -13.89 18.63
CA ASP A 66 15.44 -13.89 17.29
C ASP A 66 15.04 -12.49 16.83
N VAL A 67 14.40 -11.70 17.70
CA VAL A 67 14.04 -10.30 17.48
C VAL A 67 15.31 -9.45 17.33
N LEU A 68 16.31 -9.70 18.17
CA LEU A 68 17.60 -9.02 18.09
C LEU A 68 18.32 -9.37 16.79
N ALA A 69 18.33 -10.62 16.34
CA ALA A 69 18.90 -11.02 15.07
C ALA A 69 18.24 -10.28 13.88
N ILE A 70 16.91 -10.06 13.94
CA ILE A 70 16.17 -9.28 12.94
C ILE A 70 16.62 -7.82 12.95
N LEU A 71 16.69 -7.18 14.13
CA LEU A 71 17.16 -5.80 14.27
C LEU A 71 18.57 -5.63 13.68
N LEU A 72 19.50 -6.51 14.07
CA LEU A 72 20.88 -6.46 13.60
C LEU A 72 20.98 -6.68 12.09
N ARG A 73 20.13 -7.54 11.53
CA ARG A 73 20.07 -7.72 10.08
C ARG A 73 19.62 -6.44 9.37
N ILE A 74 18.58 -5.78 9.86
CA ILE A 74 18.06 -4.53 9.28
C ILE A 74 19.13 -3.43 9.31
N LEU A 75 19.88 -3.32 10.41
CA LEU A 75 20.94 -2.33 10.56
C LEU A 75 22.12 -2.60 9.61
N HIS A 76 22.55 -3.85 9.50
CA HIS A 76 23.75 -4.21 8.71
C HIS A 76 23.47 -4.35 7.21
N ASP A 77 22.35 -4.98 6.86
CA ASP A 77 21.91 -5.27 5.50
C ASP A 77 20.44 -4.86 5.35
N PRO A 78 20.16 -3.55 5.18
CA PRO A 78 18.81 -3.05 5.12
C PRO A 78 18.07 -3.67 3.93
N PRO A 79 16.76 -3.98 4.09
CA PRO A 79 16.00 -4.62 3.03
C PRO A 79 15.98 -3.74 1.77
N ARG A 80 15.94 -4.40 0.61
CA ARG A 80 15.74 -3.71 -0.68
C ARG A 80 14.24 -3.47 -0.90
N PRO A 81 13.86 -2.41 -1.63
CA PRO A 81 12.48 -2.18 -2.03
C PRO A 81 11.83 -3.43 -2.66
N PRO A 82 10.53 -3.66 -2.44
CA PRO A 82 9.82 -4.79 -3.03
C PRO A 82 9.77 -4.68 -4.56
N GLU A 83 9.98 -5.79 -5.26
CA GLU A 83 10.00 -5.82 -6.71
C GLU A 83 8.57 -5.89 -7.27
N GLU A 84 8.23 -4.92 -8.12
CA GLU A 84 6.92 -4.86 -8.79
C GLU A 84 6.93 -5.81 -10.00
N ILE A 85 5.96 -6.73 -10.05
CA ILE A 85 5.77 -7.62 -11.20
C ILE A 85 5.17 -6.77 -12.33
N PRO A 86 5.81 -6.70 -13.51
CA PRO A 86 5.26 -5.94 -14.63
C PRO A 86 3.88 -6.51 -14.98
N SER A 87 2.85 -5.67 -14.80
CA SER A 87 1.48 -6.03 -15.12
C SER A 87 1.30 -6.06 -16.65
N SER A 88 0.65 -7.12 -17.16
CA SER A 88 0.17 -7.13 -18.54
C SER A 88 -0.84 -6.00 -18.75
N GLU A 89 -0.93 -5.43 -19.96
CA GLU A 89 -1.73 -4.24 -20.28
C GLU A 89 -3.19 -4.26 -19.78
N LEU A 90 -3.79 -5.44 -19.59
CA LEU A 90 -5.16 -5.60 -19.08
C LEU A 90 -5.32 -5.45 -17.55
N ASP A 91 -4.25 -5.62 -16.75
CA ASP A 91 -4.29 -5.71 -15.27
C ASP A 91 -3.68 -4.46 -14.59
N SER A 92 -3.48 -3.39 -15.35
CA SER A 92 -2.62 -2.22 -14.99
C SER A 92 -3.04 -1.41 -13.75
N TYR A 93 -4.15 -1.76 -13.10
CA TYR A 93 -4.76 -0.94 -12.05
C TYR A 93 -4.40 -1.36 -10.62
N VAL A 94 -3.94 -2.60 -10.45
CA VAL A 94 -3.54 -3.14 -9.15
C VAL A 94 -2.08 -3.54 -9.23
N LYS A 95 -1.26 -2.87 -8.43
CA LYS A 95 0.16 -3.23 -8.33
C LYS A 95 0.27 -4.65 -7.76
N LYS A 96 1.08 -5.48 -8.40
CA LYS A 96 1.42 -6.82 -7.92
C LYS A 96 2.91 -6.85 -7.62
N TYR A 97 3.29 -7.49 -6.54
CA TYR A 97 4.67 -7.56 -6.07
C TYR A 97 5.12 -9.01 -6.00
N ASP A 98 6.41 -9.25 -6.20
CA ASP A 98 6.99 -10.59 -6.05
C ASP A 98 7.03 -10.96 -4.56
N GLU A 99 6.24 -11.96 -4.19
CA GLU A 99 6.15 -12.50 -2.83
C GLU A 99 7.51 -12.95 -2.27
N ALA A 100 8.46 -13.35 -3.12
CA ALA A 100 9.80 -13.74 -2.69
C ALA A 100 10.63 -12.55 -2.19
N THR A 101 10.31 -11.33 -2.62
CA THR A 101 11.03 -10.09 -2.27
C THR A 101 10.36 -9.30 -1.15
N VAL A 102 9.07 -9.55 -0.90
CA VAL A 102 8.28 -8.83 0.09
C VAL A 102 8.45 -9.46 1.48
N ILE A 103 8.73 -8.63 2.49
CA ILE A 103 8.75 -9.07 3.90
C ILE A 103 7.36 -9.56 4.30
N PRO A 104 7.19 -10.78 4.85
CA PRO A 104 5.88 -11.29 5.26
C PRO A 104 5.15 -10.35 6.22
N LEU A 105 3.85 -10.10 5.97
CA LEU A 105 3.07 -9.11 6.71
C LEU A 105 3.06 -9.32 8.24
N PRO A 106 2.86 -10.55 8.78
CA PRO A 106 2.88 -10.75 10.22
C PRO A 106 4.23 -10.39 10.86
N LEU A 107 5.34 -10.69 10.18
CA LEU A 107 6.68 -10.34 10.65
C LEU A 107 6.88 -8.82 10.62
N LEU A 108 6.39 -8.17 9.56
CA LEU A 108 6.52 -6.73 9.37
C LEU A 108 5.75 -5.95 10.45
N GLU A 109 4.48 -6.31 10.68
CA GLU A 109 3.59 -5.62 11.63
C GLU A 109 3.93 -5.90 13.10
N LEU A 110 4.24 -7.16 13.44
CA LEU A 110 4.38 -7.58 14.84
C LEU A 110 5.79 -7.42 15.39
N VAL A 111 6.81 -7.34 14.53
CA VAL A 111 8.20 -7.29 14.97
C VAL A 111 8.94 -6.12 14.34
N VAL A 112 9.04 -6.09 13.01
CA VAL A 112 9.96 -5.16 12.32
C VAL A 112 9.56 -3.70 12.54
N LEU A 113 8.28 -3.34 12.40
CA LEU A 113 7.85 -1.96 12.58
C LEU A 113 7.82 -1.54 14.06
N GLN A 114 7.71 -2.48 15.00
CA GLN A 114 7.88 -2.17 16.43
C GLN A 114 9.33 -1.81 16.76
N LEU A 115 10.29 -2.48 16.10
CA LEU A 115 11.71 -2.17 16.24
C LEU A 115 12.07 -0.79 15.67
N VAL A 116 11.41 -0.37 14.58
CA VAL A 116 11.61 0.97 13.99
C VAL A 116 11.35 2.07 15.02
N ASP A 117 10.20 2.00 15.71
CA ASP A 117 9.80 3.00 16.70
C ASP A 117 10.68 2.93 17.96
N LYS A 118 10.95 1.71 18.45
CA LYS A 118 11.75 1.51 19.67
C LYS A 118 13.21 1.94 19.54
N TYR A 119 13.82 1.71 18.38
CA TYR A 119 15.24 1.98 18.13
C TYR A 119 15.49 3.23 17.28
N LEU A 120 14.43 3.95 16.87
CA LEU A 120 14.53 5.17 16.08
C LEU A 120 15.46 4.97 14.87
N LEU A 121 15.10 4.01 14.02
CA LEU A 121 15.89 3.67 12.83
C LEU A 121 15.86 4.82 11.82
N ASP A 122 16.95 4.98 11.06
CA ASP A 122 17.08 6.02 10.03
C ASP A 122 15.86 6.06 9.09
N GLU A 123 15.47 7.26 8.68
CA GLU A 123 14.28 7.51 7.83
C GLU A 123 14.33 6.69 6.53
N SER A 124 15.50 6.55 5.92
CA SER A 124 15.69 5.75 4.70
C SER A 124 15.29 4.27 4.85
N ILE A 125 15.58 3.65 6.01
CA ILE A 125 15.18 2.27 6.31
C ILE A 125 13.68 2.21 6.54
N THR A 126 13.17 3.17 7.32
CA THR A 126 11.74 3.29 7.63
C THR A 126 10.89 3.43 6.37
N GLU A 127 11.32 4.25 5.40
CA GLU A 127 10.62 4.42 4.12
C GLU A 127 10.56 3.11 3.32
N VAL A 128 11.64 2.34 3.27
CA VAL A 128 11.66 1.05 2.56
C VAL A 128 10.74 0.04 3.26
N LEU A 129 10.76 -0.02 4.59
CA LEU A 129 9.86 -0.87 5.36
C LEU A 129 8.38 -0.51 5.14
N GLN A 130 8.07 0.80 5.04
CA GLN A 130 6.74 1.27 4.67
C GLN A 130 6.34 0.87 3.23
N GLN A 131 7.29 0.80 2.29
CA GLN A 131 7.01 0.29 0.94
C GLN A 131 6.66 -1.20 0.98
N HIS A 132 7.35 -2.01 1.79
CA HIS A 132 6.96 -3.42 1.99
C HIS A 132 5.56 -3.55 2.61
N LEU A 133 5.20 -2.67 3.53
CA LEU A 133 3.86 -2.66 4.12
C LEU A 133 2.80 -2.35 3.04
N LEU A 134 3.06 -1.34 2.20
CA LEU A 134 2.17 -1.00 1.08
C LEU A 134 2.10 -2.08 0.01
N ALA A 135 3.15 -2.88 -0.17
CA ALA A 135 3.13 -3.99 -1.12
C ALA A 135 2.08 -5.05 -0.78
N HIS A 136 1.68 -5.15 0.49
CA HIS A 136 0.58 -6.02 0.94
C HIS A 136 -0.81 -5.41 0.77
N ALA A 137 -0.91 -4.10 0.57
CA ALA A 137 -2.20 -3.40 0.52
C ALA A 137 -3.15 -3.92 -0.59
N PRO A 138 -2.69 -4.28 -1.80
CA PRO A 138 -3.54 -4.88 -2.82
C PRO A 138 -4.30 -6.14 -2.37
N SER A 139 -3.69 -6.97 -1.52
CA SER A 139 -4.30 -8.23 -1.04
C SER A 139 -4.92 -8.09 0.36
N ASN A 140 -4.39 -7.19 1.19
CA ASN A 140 -4.75 -7.03 2.60
C ASN A 140 -5.08 -5.58 2.94
N GLY A 141 -5.83 -4.88 2.07
CA GLY A 141 -6.06 -3.44 2.15
C GLY A 141 -6.60 -2.97 3.50
N LEU A 142 -7.61 -3.66 4.04
CA LEU A 142 -8.22 -3.34 5.33
C LEU A 142 -7.20 -3.41 6.49
N ARG A 143 -6.40 -4.48 6.51
CA ARG A 143 -5.41 -4.72 7.58
C ARG A 143 -4.28 -3.70 7.53
N VAL A 144 -3.74 -3.44 6.32
CA VAL A 144 -2.68 -2.43 6.13
C VAL A 144 -3.20 -1.03 6.46
N TYR A 145 -4.43 -0.70 6.07
CA TYR A 145 -5.07 0.56 6.44
C TYR A 145 -5.19 0.70 7.96
N ALA A 146 -5.78 -0.29 8.61
CA ALA A 146 -5.97 -0.29 10.06
C ALA A 146 -4.65 -0.17 10.82
N PHE A 147 -3.63 -0.92 10.40
CA PHE A 147 -2.29 -0.82 10.96
C PHE A 147 -1.70 0.60 10.81
N ALA A 148 -1.80 1.20 9.63
CA ALA A 148 -1.29 2.54 9.38
C ALA A 148 -2.03 3.60 10.22
N VAL A 149 -3.34 3.46 10.43
CA VAL A 149 -4.11 4.35 11.31
C VAL A 149 -3.65 4.19 12.77
N THR A 150 -3.50 2.97 13.26
CA THR A 150 -3.06 2.68 14.64
C THR A 150 -1.68 3.26 14.94
N ASN A 151 -0.77 3.25 13.97
CA ASN A 151 0.60 3.75 14.11
C ASN A 151 0.77 5.21 13.65
N ASN A 152 -0.32 5.98 13.49
CA ASN A 152 -0.29 7.39 13.09
C ASN A 152 0.48 7.66 11.77
N MET A 153 0.30 6.80 10.76
CA MET A 153 0.91 6.90 9.43
C MET A 153 -0.13 7.35 8.38
N PRO A 154 -0.57 8.63 8.36
CA PRO A 154 -1.71 9.08 7.55
C PRO A 154 -1.49 8.92 6.04
N LYS A 155 -0.27 9.15 5.55
CA LYS A 155 0.07 8.95 4.12
C LYS A 155 -0.08 7.47 3.71
N MET A 156 0.28 6.54 4.59
CA MET A 156 0.15 5.11 4.32
C MET A 156 -1.31 4.67 4.39
N ALA A 157 -2.05 5.12 5.41
CA ALA A 157 -3.49 4.88 5.51
C ALA A 157 -4.22 5.38 4.26
N SER A 158 -3.95 6.61 3.81
CA SER A 158 -4.49 7.17 2.57
C SER A 158 -4.19 6.30 1.34
N LYS A 159 -2.95 5.82 1.18
CA LYS A 159 -2.58 4.95 0.06
C LYS A 159 -3.23 3.56 0.14
N ALA A 160 -3.36 2.99 1.34
CA ALA A 160 -3.98 1.68 1.55
C ALA A 160 -5.50 1.73 1.33
N SER A 161 -6.15 2.87 1.60
CA SER A 161 -7.60 3.04 1.50
C SER A 161 -8.16 2.72 0.10
N GLN A 162 -7.35 2.86 -0.95
CA GLN A 162 -7.78 2.56 -2.32
C GLN A 162 -8.05 1.09 -2.59
N TYR A 163 -7.41 0.20 -1.81
CA TYR A 163 -7.47 -1.25 -1.94
C TYR A 163 -8.47 -1.89 -0.97
N VAL A 164 -9.09 -1.08 -0.10
CA VAL A 164 -10.13 -1.57 0.81
C VAL A 164 -11.40 -1.86 0.02
N GLU A 165 -11.90 -3.09 0.13
CA GLU A 165 -13.15 -3.51 -0.50
C GLU A 165 -14.35 -2.78 0.13
N PRO A 166 -15.52 -2.76 -0.53
CA PRO A 166 -16.74 -2.19 0.05
C PRO A 166 -16.94 -2.67 1.49
N MET A 167 -17.15 -1.73 2.43
CA MET A 167 -17.19 -2.04 3.87
C MET A 167 -18.26 -3.09 4.22
N ALA A 168 -19.31 -3.19 3.41
CA ALA A 168 -20.37 -4.19 3.55
C ALA A 168 -19.93 -5.64 3.30
N LYS A 169 -18.76 -5.88 2.65
CA LYS A 169 -18.22 -7.23 2.43
C LYS A 169 -17.49 -7.80 3.63
N TYR A 170 -17.01 -6.94 4.52
CA TYR A 170 -16.28 -7.38 5.71
C TYR A 170 -17.22 -7.80 6.82
N THR A 171 -16.83 -8.85 7.52
CA THR A 171 -17.48 -9.27 8.76
C THR A 171 -17.18 -8.30 9.88
N PHE A 172 -18.00 -8.34 10.93
CA PHE A 172 -17.77 -7.52 12.12
C PHE A 172 -16.41 -7.79 12.79
N GLN A 173 -15.92 -9.04 12.75
CA GLN A 173 -14.63 -9.39 13.35
C GLN A 173 -13.45 -8.80 12.56
N GLU A 174 -13.55 -8.72 11.23
CA GLU A 174 -12.52 -8.10 10.39
C GLU A 174 -12.48 -6.59 10.60
N ILE A 175 -13.64 -5.93 10.70
CA ILE A 175 -13.72 -4.47 10.85
C ILE A 175 -13.15 -4.00 12.20
N LYS A 176 -13.17 -4.83 13.25
CA LYS A 176 -12.63 -4.50 14.57
C LYS A 176 -11.15 -4.09 14.57
N CYS A 177 -10.39 -4.43 13.53
CA CYS A 177 -9.00 -3.97 13.45
C CYS A 177 -8.89 -2.44 13.29
N ILE A 178 -9.92 -1.76 12.78
CA ILE A 178 -9.93 -0.30 12.65
C ILE A 178 -10.07 0.32 14.05
N PRO A 179 -9.10 1.15 14.50
CA PRO A 179 -9.04 1.59 15.89
C PRO A 179 -10.06 2.67 16.25
N THR A 180 -10.62 3.41 15.27
CA THR A 180 -11.51 4.54 15.53
C THR A 180 -12.72 4.57 14.62
N VAL A 181 -13.85 5.06 15.14
CA VAL A 181 -15.08 5.29 14.37
C VAL A 181 -14.83 6.28 13.22
N LYS A 182 -14.00 7.30 13.45
CA LYS A 182 -13.61 8.26 12.42
C LYS A 182 -12.93 7.56 11.23
N ALA A 183 -11.91 6.74 11.48
CA ALA A 183 -11.21 6.03 10.42
C ALA A 183 -12.10 5.06 9.63
N TYR A 184 -13.09 4.44 10.30
CA TYR A 184 -14.12 3.65 9.63
C TYR A 184 -15.02 4.53 8.76
N HIS A 185 -15.49 5.66 9.30
CA HIS A 185 -16.37 6.57 8.59
C HIS A 185 -15.69 7.18 7.37
N ASP A 186 -14.41 7.56 7.46
CA ASP A 186 -13.61 8.11 6.37
C ASP A 186 -13.57 7.13 5.17
N LEU A 187 -13.43 5.82 5.42
CA LEU A 187 -13.50 4.79 4.37
C LEU A 187 -14.88 4.74 3.72
N VAL A 188 -15.95 4.72 4.52
CA VAL A 188 -17.33 4.70 4.00
C VAL A 188 -17.60 5.94 3.15
N ARG A 189 -17.14 7.11 3.59
CA ARG A 189 -17.26 8.38 2.85
C ARG A 189 -16.49 8.35 1.53
N LEU A 190 -15.26 7.85 1.53
CA LEU A 190 -14.49 7.64 0.29
C LEU A 190 -15.21 6.70 -0.68
N GLN A 191 -15.77 5.60 -0.17
CA GLN A 191 -16.45 4.60 -0.98
C GLN A 191 -17.74 5.15 -1.60
N ASP A 192 -18.54 5.86 -0.82
CA ASP A 192 -19.76 6.54 -1.29
C ASP A 192 -19.44 7.62 -2.34
N PHE A 193 -18.45 8.47 -2.07
CA PHE A 193 -17.99 9.49 -3.03
C PHE A 193 -17.62 8.85 -4.38
N ARG A 194 -16.85 7.77 -4.35
CA ARG A 194 -16.42 7.06 -5.57
C ARG A 194 -17.61 6.50 -6.33
N VAL A 195 -18.55 5.87 -5.65
CA VAL A 195 -19.76 5.32 -6.28
C VAL A 195 -20.61 6.43 -6.92
N GLN A 196 -20.80 7.56 -6.23
CA GLN A 196 -21.54 8.70 -6.76
C GLN A 196 -20.83 9.31 -7.98
N ALA A 197 -19.52 9.57 -7.89
CA ALA A 197 -18.74 10.11 -9.00
C ALA A 197 -18.76 9.20 -10.23
N LEU A 198 -18.69 7.88 -10.02
CA LEU A 198 -18.78 6.88 -11.09
C LEU A 198 -20.15 6.86 -11.75
N ARG A 199 -21.24 6.94 -10.97
CA ARG A 199 -22.62 7.03 -11.48
C ARG A 199 -22.82 8.29 -12.31
N ASP A 200 -22.39 9.43 -11.77
CA ASP A 200 -22.48 10.73 -12.44
C ASP A 200 -21.69 10.75 -13.74
N LEU A 201 -20.48 10.17 -13.73
CA LEU A 201 -19.64 10.06 -14.91
C LEU A 201 -20.32 9.22 -15.99
N LEU A 202 -20.77 8.01 -15.64
CA LEU A 202 -21.42 7.12 -16.57
C LEU A 202 -22.68 7.75 -17.19
N LEU A 203 -23.49 8.48 -16.40
CA LEU A 203 -24.68 9.20 -16.86
C LEU A 203 -24.39 10.38 -17.80
N LYS A 204 -23.18 10.91 -17.81
CA LYS A 204 -22.78 12.05 -18.65
C LYS A 204 -22.07 11.63 -19.94
N GLU A 205 -21.59 10.40 -20.03
CA GLU A 205 -20.93 9.92 -21.25
C GLU A 205 -21.93 9.43 -22.30
N ASP A 206 -21.71 9.88 -23.54
CA ASP A 206 -22.47 9.52 -24.71
C ASP A 206 -21.56 8.88 -25.77
N VAL A 207 -22.11 7.90 -26.51
CA VAL A 207 -21.38 7.25 -27.62
C VAL A 207 -21.11 8.18 -28.80
N PHE A 208 -21.96 9.19 -29.01
CA PHE A 208 -21.79 10.25 -30.01
C PHE A 208 -21.90 11.62 -29.33
N PRO A 209 -20.80 12.18 -28.80
CA PRO A 209 -20.83 13.48 -28.13
C PRO A 209 -21.40 14.56 -29.06
N HIS A 210 -22.48 15.22 -28.63
CA HIS A 210 -23.21 16.22 -29.42
C HIS A 210 -23.65 15.75 -30.82
N GLY A 211 -23.78 14.43 -31.04
CA GLY A 211 -24.10 13.84 -32.34
C GLY A 211 -22.94 13.78 -33.34
N TYR A 212 -21.73 14.21 -32.96
CA TYR A 212 -20.55 14.09 -33.83
C TYR A 212 -20.20 12.62 -34.08
N GLY A 213 -19.92 12.29 -35.35
CA GLY A 213 -19.58 10.93 -35.76
C GLY A 213 -20.76 9.96 -35.78
N ALA A 214 -22.01 10.44 -35.62
CA ALA A 214 -23.20 9.60 -35.67
C ALA A 214 -23.31 8.85 -37.01
N CYS A 215 -23.42 7.53 -36.91
CA CYS A 215 -23.64 6.66 -38.06
C CYS A 215 -25.10 6.80 -38.52
N GLN A 216 -25.35 7.36 -39.70
CA GLN A 216 -26.72 7.61 -40.20
C GLN A 216 -27.65 6.37 -40.14
N PRO A 217 -27.23 5.17 -40.59
CA PRO A 217 -28.03 3.94 -40.45
C PRO A 217 -28.39 3.55 -39.01
N HIS A 218 -27.56 3.91 -38.03
CA HIS A 218 -27.67 3.46 -36.64
C HIS A 218 -27.76 4.61 -35.64
N ALA A 219 -28.19 5.79 -36.11
CA ALA A 219 -28.18 7.04 -35.34
C ALA A 219 -29.06 6.96 -34.08
N GLN A 220 -30.07 6.08 -34.10
CA GLN A 220 -30.94 5.83 -32.96
C GLN A 220 -30.60 4.53 -32.21
N SER A 221 -30.28 3.45 -32.93
CA SER A 221 -30.03 2.14 -32.31
C SER A 221 -28.75 2.10 -31.47
N THR A 222 -27.69 2.79 -31.89
CA THR A 222 -26.40 2.79 -31.17
C THR A 222 -26.51 3.54 -29.83
N PRO A 223 -27.06 4.78 -29.76
CA PRO A 223 -27.29 5.45 -28.48
C PRO A 223 -28.26 4.67 -27.57
N THR A 224 -29.31 4.07 -28.13
CA THR A 224 -30.24 3.24 -27.35
C THR A 224 -29.52 2.06 -26.69
N THR A 225 -28.67 1.35 -27.44
CA THR A 225 -27.90 0.20 -26.93
C THR A 225 -26.92 0.62 -25.83
N TRP A 226 -26.22 1.74 -26.04
CA TRP A 226 -25.36 2.37 -25.04
C TRP A 226 -26.14 2.69 -23.76
N ASP A 227 -27.28 3.36 -23.89
CA ASP A 227 -28.14 3.75 -22.77
C ASP A 227 -28.70 2.56 -21.99
N THR A 228 -29.10 1.50 -22.68
CA THR A 228 -29.58 0.27 -22.03
C THR A 228 -28.50 -0.35 -21.16
N LYS A 229 -27.28 -0.52 -21.69
CA LYS A 229 -26.16 -1.09 -20.93
C LYS A 229 -25.78 -0.19 -19.76
N ARG A 230 -25.67 1.12 -20.00
CA ARG A 230 -25.41 2.11 -18.96
C ARG A 230 -26.42 2.02 -17.82
N ARG A 231 -27.73 2.02 -18.11
CA ARG A 231 -28.78 1.94 -17.09
C ARG A 231 -28.72 0.65 -16.31
N ALA A 232 -28.42 -0.47 -16.97
CA ALA A 232 -28.24 -1.76 -16.31
C ALA A 232 -27.04 -1.74 -15.35
N LEU A 233 -25.95 -1.07 -15.71
CA LEU A 233 -24.76 -0.94 -14.86
C LEU A 233 -25.00 -0.04 -13.65
N LEU A 234 -25.75 1.07 -13.77
CA LEU A 234 -25.96 2.02 -12.67
C LEU A 234 -26.44 1.38 -11.38
N ALA A 235 -27.29 0.35 -11.48
CA ALA A 235 -27.83 -0.37 -10.34
C ALA A 235 -26.80 -1.23 -9.58
N ARG A 236 -25.64 -1.50 -10.20
CA ARG A 236 -24.64 -2.47 -9.72
C ARG A 236 -23.25 -1.86 -9.52
N ILE A 237 -23.10 -0.55 -9.64
CA ILE A 237 -21.82 0.14 -9.38
C ILE A 237 -21.50 0.05 -7.89
N GLU A 238 -20.37 -0.57 -7.59
CA GLU A 238 -19.66 -0.54 -6.31
C GLU A 238 -18.31 0.16 -6.47
N THR A 239 -17.59 0.32 -5.36
CA THR A 239 -16.35 1.10 -5.30
C THR A 239 -15.22 0.53 -6.18
N GLY A 240 -15.21 -0.79 -6.39
CA GLY A 240 -14.16 -1.52 -7.11
C GLY A 240 -14.44 -1.78 -8.59
N ASN A 241 -15.62 -1.42 -9.12
CA ASN A 241 -15.97 -1.75 -10.50
C ASN A 241 -15.15 -0.97 -11.53
N ASP A 242 -14.65 -1.66 -12.55
CA ASP A 242 -14.17 -1.05 -13.78
C ASP A 242 -15.34 -0.86 -14.75
N ILE A 243 -15.96 0.32 -14.70
CA ILE A 243 -17.11 0.65 -15.54
C ILE A 243 -16.73 0.67 -17.03
N ALA A 244 -15.50 1.08 -17.36
CA ALA A 244 -15.08 1.14 -18.74
C ALA A 244 -14.93 -0.27 -19.33
N TRP A 245 -14.33 -1.19 -18.58
CA TRP A 245 -14.28 -2.60 -18.96
C TRP A 245 -15.69 -3.21 -19.07
N GLU A 246 -16.59 -2.94 -18.14
CA GLU A 246 -17.97 -3.42 -18.23
C GLU A 246 -18.70 -2.90 -19.50
N MET A 247 -18.45 -1.64 -19.87
CA MET A 247 -18.97 -1.02 -21.09
C MET A 247 -18.29 -1.55 -22.36
N SER A 248 -17.04 -2.03 -22.29
CA SER A 248 -16.30 -2.53 -23.46
C SER A 248 -16.95 -3.75 -24.10
N SER A 249 -17.76 -4.51 -23.35
CA SER A 249 -18.59 -5.59 -23.90
C SER A 249 -19.52 -5.15 -25.03
N LEU A 250 -19.87 -3.86 -25.13
CA LEU A 250 -20.66 -3.32 -26.25
C LEU A 250 -19.90 -3.28 -27.58
N VAL A 251 -18.57 -3.26 -27.54
CA VAL A 251 -17.73 -3.18 -28.75
C VAL A 251 -17.95 -4.39 -29.65
N GLU A 252 -18.15 -5.57 -29.05
CA GLU A 252 -18.45 -6.80 -29.78
C GLU A 252 -19.86 -6.77 -30.39
N THR A 253 -20.85 -6.25 -29.66
CA THR A 253 -22.24 -6.10 -30.12
C THR A 253 -22.40 -5.15 -31.31
N LEU A 254 -21.47 -4.20 -31.48
CA LEU A 254 -21.49 -3.21 -32.56
C LEU A 254 -20.52 -3.55 -33.71
N SER A 255 -19.98 -4.77 -33.74
CA SER A 255 -18.98 -5.22 -34.72
C SER A 255 -19.46 -5.19 -36.17
N ASP A 256 -20.76 -5.31 -36.41
CA ASP A 256 -21.38 -5.26 -37.75
C ASP A 256 -21.24 -3.88 -38.42
N CYS A 257 -20.98 -2.82 -37.65
CA CYS A 257 -20.79 -1.47 -38.18
C CYS A 257 -19.49 -0.85 -37.68
N LYS A 258 -18.48 -0.75 -38.56
CA LYS A 258 -17.17 -0.16 -38.25
C LYS A 258 -17.24 1.24 -37.64
N THR A 259 -18.19 2.07 -38.06
CA THR A 259 -18.37 3.43 -37.51
C THR A 259 -18.89 3.40 -36.08
N CYS A 260 -19.92 2.60 -35.80
CA CYS A 260 -20.47 2.45 -34.45
C CYS A 260 -19.47 1.78 -33.51
N GLN A 261 -18.76 0.76 -33.99
CA GLN A 261 -17.70 0.09 -33.23
C GLN A 261 -16.60 1.09 -32.84
N LYS A 262 -16.09 1.88 -33.78
CA LYS A 262 -15.06 2.90 -33.50
C LYS A 262 -15.54 3.95 -32.51
N ALA A 263 -16.77 4.42 -32.65
CA ALA A 263 -17.35 5.39 -31.72
C ALA A 263 -17.50 4.79 -30.30
N CYS A 264 -17.92 3.53 -30.19
CA CYS A 264 -18.01 2.83 -28.92
C CYS A 264 -16.64 2.65 -28.26
N VAL A 265 -15.61 2.24 -29.01
CA VAL A 265 -14.23 2.15 -28.50
C VAL A 265 -13.77 3.51 -27.97
N ALA A 266 -13.92 4.59 -28.75
CA ALA A 266 -13.51 5.92 -28.32
C ALA A 266 -14.27 6.40 -27.06
N ALA A 267 -15.57 6.11 -26.96
CA ALA A 267 -16.37 6.44 -25.79
C ALA A 267 -15.95 5.65 -24.55
N VAL A 268 -15.65 4.36 -24.70
CA VAL A 268 -15.12 3.49 -23.63
C VAL A 268 -13.73 3.96 -23.18
N ASP A 269 -12.85 4.32 -24.12
CA ASP A 269 -11.51 4.85 -23.81
C ASP A 269 -11.60 6.18 -23.04
N MET A 270 -12.52 7.05 -23.46
CA MET A 270 -12.78 8.31 -22.76
C MET A 270 -13.34 8.08 -21.36
N LEU A 271 -14.25 7.12 -21.21
CA LEU A 271 -14.79 6.71 -19.91
C LEU A 271 -13.67 6.16 -19.02
N ALA A 272 -12.81 5.28 -19.53
CA ALA A 272 -11.64 4.76 -18.81
C ALA A 272 -10.72 5.89 -18.34
N TYR A 273 -10.42 6.84 -19.23
CA TYR A 273 -9.62 8.02 -18.91
C TYR A 273 -10.23 8.84 -17.78
N LYS A 274 -11.55 9.10 -17.83
CA LYS A 274 -12.25 9.89 -16.81
C LYS A 274 -12.36 9.13 -15.48
N CYS A 275 -12.63 7.82 -15.50
CA CYS A 275 -12.64 6.96 -14.31
C CYS A 275 -11.29 7.01 -13.57
N ARG A 276 -10.16 7.08 -14.28
CA ARG A 276 -8.82 7.20 -13.67
C ARG A 276 -8.61 8.48 -12.86
N ARG A 277 -9.38 9.52 -13.14
CA ARG A 277 -9.28 10.82 -12.46
C ARG A 277 -10.15 10.91 -11.20
N ILE A 278 -11.02 9.93 -10.96
CA ILE A 278 -11.81 9.88 -9.74
C ILE A 278 -10.87 9.57 -8.55
N PRO A 279 -10.93 10.37 -7.46
CA PRO A 279 -10.21 10.11 -6.23
C PRO A 279 -10.32 8.66 -5.76
N LYS A 280 -9.18 7.97 -5.61
CA LYS A 280 -9.11 6.60 -5.10
C LYS A 280 -8.61 6.51 -3.65
N THR A 281 -7.93 7.54 -3.17
CA THR A 281 -7.31 7.61 -1.84
C THR A 281 -7.95 8.74 -1.03
N LEU A 282 -7.87 8.64 0.30
CA LEU A 282 -8.44 9.64 1.21
C LEU A 282 -7.87 11.05 0.98
N GLU A 283 -6.55 11.17 0.76
CA GLU A 283 -5.88 12.46 0.51
C GLU A 283 -6.33 13.17 -0.77
N LYS A 284 -6.93 12.45 -1.71
CA LYS A 284 -7.39 12.99 -3.00
C LYS A 284 -8.85 13.44 -2.98
N LEU A 285 -9.55 13.25 -1.87
CA LEU A 285 -10.89 13.79 -1.70
C LEU A 285 -10.86 15.33 -1.70
N PRO A 286 -11.95 15.99 -2.14
CA PRO A 286 -12.05 17.44 -2.05
C PRO A 286 -11.84 17.95 -0.62
N THR A 287 -11.20 19.10 -0.48
CA THR A 287 -11.01 19.76 0.82
C THR A 287 -12.36 19.97 1.53
N GLY A 288 -12.42 19.63 2.83
CA GLY A 288 -13.65 19.71 3.62
C GLY A 288 -14.64 18.55 3.43
N TYR A 289 -14.35 17.55 2.59
CA TYR A 289 -15.28 16.43 2.38
C TYR A 289 -15.41 15.46 3.58
N LEU A 290 -14.35 15.40 4.39
CA LEU A 290 -14.23 14.58 5.60
C LEU A 290 -14.40 15.39 6.90
N GLU A 291 -14.72 16.69 6.80
CA GLU A 291 -14.95 17.60 7.93
C GLU A 291 -16.42 17.61 8.38
#